data_AF-A0A7K7X5U9-F1
#
_entry.id   AF-A0A7K7X5U9-F1
#
_cell.length_a   1.000
_cell.length_b   1.000
_cell.length_c   1.000
_cell.angle_alpha   90.00
_cell.angle_beta   90.00
_cell.angle_gamma   90.00
#
_symmetry.space_group_name_H-M   'P 1'
#
loop_
_entity.id
_entity.type
_entity.pdbx_description
1 polymer ?
#
loop_
_entity_poly.entity_id
_entity_poly.type
_entity_poly.pdbx_seq_one_letter_code
_entity_poly.pdbx_strand_id
1 'polypeptide(L)'
;VFMRKDKAHEVLRVHKRANHFLEEIRPGNLERECNEEKCSFEEAKEIFHSQEKTVRNLILGEIEGGLNPCSTNPCNNGGVCKIRHYSYFCICPPKFGGHNCETGELECWYENGGCWQYCRDGDSAFRVVCSCARDYALHEDGKRCCSPHLCSVPFPPAVFRAQGRACSRQRVREPGPALVPGSASPLPQVLLRNSRDVGFCGGSLIGRRWVLTAAHCLDLVSPQHVTLGDFDKYQREFKEQKIAVERSWTHPHYNSDNYNGDIALLYLSSAAVLNEYVIPICLPSPNLAALLSEEGRVGMVSGWGATHEKGSTLRFLMKARLPIVGLERCQQAMDRLLTDGMFCAGHSTPTADACKGDSGGPFTVSHYNTWFLLGIVSWGDGCAKQGKYGVYTRVSNYMPWIKEVVE
;
A
#
# COMPACT_ATOMS: atom_id res chain seq x y z
N VAL A 1 -6.83 33.53 55.43
CA VAL A 1 -7.79 32.67 54.69
C VAL A 1 -7.89 33.23 53.28
N PHE A 2 -7.24 32.61 52.29
CA PHE A 2 -7.30 33.08 50.90
C PHE A 2 -8.39 32.28 50.17
N MET A 3 -9.43 32.97 49.71
CA MET A 3 -10.47 32.35 48.89
C MET A 3 -9.98 32.18 47.45
N ARG A 4 -10.46 31.12 46.79
CA ARG A 4 -10.25 30.89 45.35
C ARG A 4 -10.97 31.98 44.52
N LYS A 5 -10.35 32.38 43.41
CA LYS A 5 -10.75 33.53 42.56
C LYS A 5 -12.20 33.42 42.06
N ASP A 6 -12.62 32.20 41.77
CA ASP A 6 -13.95 31.76 41.36
C ASP A 6 -15.05 31.98 42.42
N LYS A 7 -14.71 32.04 43.71
CA LYS A 7 -15.65 32.35 44.81
C LYS A 7 -15.64 33.81 45.28
N ALA A 8 -14.75 34.64 44.73
CA ALA A 8 -14.70 36.06 45.10
C ALA A 8 -15.79 36.89 44.41
N HIS A 9 -16.33 36.43 43.26
CA HIS A 9 -17.34 37.14 42.48
C HIS A 9 -18.77 37.08 43.07
N GLU A 10 -19.05 36.19 44.04
CA GLU A 10 -20.38 36.14 44.69
C GLU A 10 -20.52 37.13 45.85
N VAL A 11 -19.42 37.66 46.39
CA VAL A 11 -19.43 38.49 47.63
C VAL A 11 -19.58 39.99 47.34
N LEU A 12 -19.26 40.44 46.11
CA LEU A 12 -19.43 41.82 45.69
C LEU A 12 -20.32 41.87 44.43
N ARG A 13 -21.62 42.15 44.62
CA ARG A 13 -22.49 42.54 43.49
C ARG A 13 -22.11 43.95 43.02
N VAL A 14 -21.08 44.04 42.20
CA VAL A 14 -20.75 45.28 41.48
C VAL A 14 -21.89 45.55 40.49
N HIS A 15 -22.57 46.68 40.64
CA HIS A 15 -23.53 47.13 39.63
C HIS A 15 -22.75 47.56 38.39
N LYS A 16 -23.15 47.05 37.21
CA LYS A 16 -22.62 47.51 35.93
C LYS A 16 -22.84 49.03 35.81
N ARG A 17 -21.81 49.75 35.40
CA ARG A 17 -21.81 51.21 35.18
C ARG A 17 -22.27 51.57 33.77
N ALA A 18 -22.36 50.57 32.90
CA ALA A 18 -22.87 50.64 31.54
C ALA A 18 -24.40 50.82 31.46
N ASN A 19 -24.89 51.34 30.35
CA ASN A 19 -26.29 51.65 30.03
C ASN A 19 -26.96 52.68 30.97
N HIS A 20 -26.23 53.76 31.32
CA HIS A 20 -26.76 54.84 32.17
C HIS A 20 -27.23 56.05 31.35
N PHE A 21 -28.22 56.80 31.85
CA PHE A 21 -28.68 58.04 31.21
C PHE A 21 -27.51 59.02 31.00
N LEU A 22 -27.31 59.49 29.76
CA LEU A 22 -26.24 60.40 29.28
C LEU A 22 -24.81 59.82 29.28
N GLU A 23 -24.65 58.51 29.16
CA GLU A 23 -23.35 57.82 29.14
C GLU A 23 -22.41 58.28 28.01
N GLU A 24 -22.92 58.55 26.82
CA GLU A 24 -22.11 59.03 25.66
C GLU A 24 -21.43 60.40 25.86
N ILE A 25 -21.78 61.15 26.92
CA ILE A 25 -21.11 62.42 27.22
C ILE A 25 -19.80 62.19 27.99
N ARG A 26 -19.57 60.96 28.48
CA ARG A 26 -18.37 60.62 29.26
C ARG A 26 -17.21 60.26 28.31
N PRO A 27 -15.96 60.57 28.68
CA PRO A 27 -14.79 60.15 27.90
C PRO A 27 -14.71 58.62 27.84
N GLY A 28 -14.43 58.08 26.66
CA GLY A 28 -14.39 56.65 26.36
C GLY A 28 -13.59 55.84 27.38
N ASN A 29 -14.13 54.71 27.82
CA ASN A 29 -13.51 53.87 28.85
C ASN A 29 -13.67 52.37 28.53
N LEU A 30 -12.55 51.67 28.36
CA LEU A 30 -12.51 50.25 27.97
C LEU A 30 -13.33 49.34 28.89
N GLU A 31 -13.26 49.55 30.21
CA GLU A 31 -13.95 48.68 31.17
C GLU A 31 -15.46 48.92 31.14
N ARG A 32 -15.89 50.18 31.04
CA ARG A 32 -17.31 50.54 30.99
C ARG A 32 -17.97 50.16 29.66
N GLU A 33 -17.33 50.50 28.54
CA GLU A 33 -17.95 50.40 27.21
C GLU A 33 -17.71 49.05 26.52
N CYS A 34 -16.57 48.38 26.77
CA CYS A 34 -16.22 47.14 26.05
C CYS A 34 -16.17 45.89 26.93
N ASN A 35 -16.07 46.02 28.26
CA ASN A 35 -16.07 44.87 29.18
C ASN A 35 -17.38 44.72 29.97
N GLU A 36 -18.01 45.82 30.38
CA GLU A 36 -19.31 45.79 31.08
C GLU A 36 -20.49 45.73 30.09
N GLU A 37 -20.31 46.26 28.87
CA GLU A 37 -21.22 46.17 27.70
C GLU A 37 -20.49 45.82 26.38
N LYS A 38 -21.26 45.72 25.30
CA LYS A 38 -20.74 45.42 23.95
C LYS A 38 -20.54 46.73 23.17
N CYS A 39 -19.31 47.26 23.17
CA CYS A 39 -19.00 48.51 22.46
C CYS A 39 -19.15 48.40 20.93
N SER A 40 -19.56 49.51 20.34
CA SER A 40 -19.56 49.77 18.91
C SER A 40 -18.15 50.10 18.40
N PHE A 41 -17.98 50.09 17.07
CA PHE A 41 -16.69 50.41 16.44
C PHE A 41 -16.26 51.87 16.68
N GLU A 42 -17.22 52.78 16.81
CA GLU A 42 -16.96 54.20 17.05
C GLU A 42 -16.44 54.43 18.47
N GLU A 43 -17.06 53.80 19.47
CA GLU A 43 -16.60 53.83 20.88
C GLU A 43 -15.21 53.18 21.04
N ALA A 44 -14.97 52.01 20.42
CA ALA A 44 -13.65 51.38 20.44
C ALA A 44 -12.58 52.23 19.72
N LYS A 45 -12.97 53.05 18.75
CA LYS A 45 -12.06 53.99 18.06
C LYS A 45 -11.71 55.18 18.95
N GLU A 46 -12.64 55.65 19.75
CA GLU A 46 -12.40 56.70 20.74
C GLU A 46 -11.41 56.26 21.83
N ILE A 47 -11.46 54.99 22.25
CA ILE A 47 -10.56 54.45 23.28
C ILE A 47 -9.13 54.24 22.77
N PHE A 48 -8.97 53.64 21.59
CA PHE A 48 -7.64 53.25 21.09
C PHE A 48 -6.97 54.31 20.19
N HIS A 49 -7.69 55.39 19.85
CA HIS A 49 -7.24 56.57 19.11
C HIS A 49 -6.58 56.30 17.74
N SER A 50 -6.54 55.05 17.28
CA SER A 50 -5.98 54.61 16.00
C SER A 50 -6.80 53.46 15.45
N GLN A 51 -7.22 53.59 14.19
CA GLN A 51 -8.02 52.57 13.50
C GLN A 51 -7.30 51.21 13.46
N GLU A 52 -5.98 51.18 13.33
CA GLU A 52 -5.20 49.94 13.36
C GLU A 52 -5.19 49.28 14.75
N LYS A 53 -5.09 50.07 15.82
CA LYS A 53 -5.13 49.56 17.20
C LYS A 53 -6.53 49.09 17.58
N THR A 54 -7.56 49.84 17.21
CA THR A 54 -8.97 49.46 17.40
C THR A 54 -9.29 48.13 16.71
N VAL A 55 -8.93 48.00 15.43
CA VAL A 55 -9.15 46.76 14.67
C VAL A 55 -8.33 45.59 15.24
N ARG A 56 -7.07 45.84 15.63
CA ARG A 56 -6.22 44.82 16.25
C ARG A 56 -6.82 44.27 17.55
N ASN A 57 -7.31 45.14 18.42
CA ASN A 57 -7.85 44.74 19.73
C ASN A 57 -9.25 44.10 19.60
N LEU A 58 -10.04 44.52 18.59
CA LEU A 58 -11.27 43.84 18.20
C LEU A 58 -11.04 42.42 17.68
N ILE A 59 -9.96 42.17 16.91
CA ILE A 59 -9.68 40.84 16.32
C ILE A 59 -8.99 39.90 17.31
N LEU A 60 -8.12 40.42 18.19
CA LEU A 60 -7.39 39.63 19.19
C LEU A 60 -8.24 39.21 20.40
N GLY A 61 -9.51 39.65 20.47
CA GLY A 61 -10.46 39.24 21.49
C GLY A 61 -10.32 39.98 22.82
N GLU A 62 -9.74 41.18 22.84
CA GLU A 62 -9.69 42.05 24.02
C GLU A 62 -10.99 42.84 24.24
N ILE A 63 -11.97 42.70 23.32
CA ILE A 63 -13.32 43.27 23.39
C ILE A 63 -14.33 42.13 23.21
N GLU A 64 -15.29 41.99 24.13
CA GLU A 64 -16.39 41.03 23.97
C GLU A 64 -17.29 41.43 22.79
N GLY A 65 -17.33 40.59 21.74
CA GLY A 65 -18.09 40.85 20.50
C GLY A 65 -17.25 41.11 19.24
N GLY A 66 -15.93 41.00 19.34
CA GLY A 66 -15.01 41.13 18.20
C GLY A 66 -15.23 40.11 17.07
N LEU A 67 -14.96 40.53 15.84
CA LEU A 67 -15.02 39.75 14.59
C LEU A 67 -13.88 38.72 14.51
N ASN A 68 -13.70 37.87 15.53
CA ASN A 68 -12.70 36.80 15.50
C ASN A 68 -13.13 35.73 14.49
N PRO A 69 -12.44 35.60 13.33
CA PRO A 69 -12.85 34.67 12.28
C PRO A 69 -12.62 33.20 12.66
N CYS A 70 -11.86 32.92 13.73
CA CYS A 70 -11.61 31.59 14.27
C CYS A 70 -12.57 31.17 15.40
N SER A 71 -13.55 32.01 15.77
CA SER A 71 -14.48 31.74 16.89
C SER A 71 -15.29 30.45 16.72
N THR A 72 -15.69 30.11 15.49
CA THR A 72 -16.38 28.86 15.14
C THR A 72 -15.48 27.81 14.47
N ASN A 73 -14.16 28.03 14.46
CA ASN A 73 -13.16 27.27 13.70
C ASN A 73 -13.60 26.93 12.25
N PRO A 74 -13.32 27.79 11.25
CA PRO A 74 -13.67 27.53 9.85
C PRO A 74 -12.87 26.42 9.16
N CYS A 75 -11.86 25.85 9.84
CA CYS A 75 -11.00 24.81 9.29
C CYS A 75 -11.62 23.42 9.46
N ASN A 76 -11.82 22.71 8.35
CA ASN A 76 -12.35 21.36 8.29
C ASN A 76 -11.32 20.32 8.74
N ASN A 77 -11.78 19.07 8.93
CA ASN A 77 -10.94 17.88 9.12
C ASN A 77 -9.90 17.97 10.25
N GLY A 78 -10.20 18.72 11.31
CA GLY A 78 -9.29 18.90 12.45
C GLY A 78 -8.19 19.94 12.22
N GLY A 79 -8.32 20.79 11.19
CA GLY A 79 -7.44 21.93 10.96
C GLY A 79 -7.46 22.96 12.09
N VAL A 80 -6.30 23.57 12.31
CA VAL A 80 -6.13 24.59 13.36
C VAL A 80 -6.24 25.97 12.73
N CYS A 81 -7.28 26.72 13.08
CA CYS A 81 -7.45 28.10 12.66
C CYS A 81 -6.44 29.02 13.36
N LYS A 82 -5.74 29.82 12.57
CA LYS A 82 -4.83 30.86 13.04
C LYS A 82 -5.17 32.18 12.35
N ILE A 83 -5.05 33.28 13.08
CA ILE A 83 -5.27 34.61 12.53
C ILE A 83 -3.94 35.17 12.05
N ARG A 84 -3.92 35.72 10.84
CA ARG A 84 -2.78 36.45 10.29
C ARG A 84 -3.25 37.78 9.71
N HIS A 85 -2.70 38.88 10.24
CA HIS A 85 -3.15 40.25 9.95
C HIS A 85 -4.63 40.46 10.28
N TYR A 86 -5.51 40.35 9.28
CA TYR A 86 -6.95 40.63 9.35
C TYR A 86 -7.81 39.48 8.78
N SER A 87 -7.19 38.35 8.43
CA SER A 87 -7.85 37.16 7.90
C SER A 87 -7.44 35.94 8.72
N TYR A 88 -8.24 34.87 8.64
CA TYR A 88 -7.79 33.57 9.11
C TYR A 88 -7.00 32.84 8.03
N PHE A 89 -6.20 31.89 8.47
CA PHE A 89 -5.65 30.82 7.65
C PHE A 89 -5.73 29.52 8.45
N CYS A 90 -5.85 28.41 7.74
CA CYS A 90 -5.89 27.10 8.36
C CYS A 90 -4.51 26.43 8.29
N ILE A 91 -4.05 25.90 9.42
CA ILE A 91 -2.97 24.93 9.45
C ILE A 91 -3.62 23.56 9.36
N CYS A 92 -3.50 22.93 8.20
CA CYS A 92 -4.13 21.64 7.96
C CYS A 92 -3.29 20.49 8.52
N PRO A 93 -3.93 19.41 8.99
CA PRO A 93 -3.20 18.19 9.32
C PRO A 93 -2.48 17.64 8.08
N PRO A 94 -1.46 16.77 8.23
CA PRO A 94 -0.67 16.19 7.13
C PRO A 94 -1.42 15.29 6.13
N LYS A 95 -2.74 15.43 6.02
CA LYS A 95 -3.63 14.66 5.14
C LYS A 95 -4.67 15.55 4.44
N PHE A 96 -4.62 16.85 4.69
CA PHE A 96 -5.62 17.80 4.19
C PHE A 96 -4.95 19.07 3.70
N GLY A 97 -5.51 19.65 2.64
CA GLY A 97 -5.09 20.90 2.03
C GLY A 97 -6.29 21.77 1.69
N GLY A 98 -6.04 22.85 0.95
CA GLY A 98 -7.07 23.85 0.65
C GLY A 98 -7.10 24.97 1.69
N HIS A 99 -7.93 25.98 1.43
CA HIS A 99 -7.96 27.20 2.27
C HIS A 99 -8.50 26.92 3.68
N ASN A 100 -9.44 25.97 3.75
CA ASN A 100 -10.14 25.51 4.94
C ASN A 100 -9.85 24.04 5.27
N CYS A 101 -8.76 23.44 4.78
CA CYS A 101 -8.48 22.01 4.93
C CYS A 101 -9.57 21.09 4.35
N GLU A 102 -10.26 21.57 3.31
CA GLU A 102 -11.38 20.92 2.65
C GLU A 102 -10.96 19.81 1.67
N THR A 103 -9.74 19.88 1.13
CA THR A 103 -9.23 18.85 0.23
C THR A 103 -8.45 17.81 1.02
N GLY A 104 -8.61 16.53 0.71
CA GLY A 104 -7.68 15.51 1.18
C GLY A 104 -6.41 15.54 0.33
N GLU A 105 -5.24 15.46 0.95
CA GLU A 105 -4.00 15.22 0.23
C GLU A 105 -4.09 13.85 -0.46
N LEU A 106 -4.17 13.87 -1.78
CA LEU A 106 -4.00 12.67 -2.60
C LEU A 106 -2.55 12.69 -3.07
N GLU A 107 -1.68 12.02 -2.32
CA GLU A 107 -0.32 11.68 -2.76
C GLU A 107 -0.22 10.16 -2.91
N CYS A 108 0.64 9.70 -3.82
CA CYS A 108 0.68 8.27 -4.12
C CYS A 108 1.20 7.41 -2.97
N TRP A 109 2.02 7.95 -2.06
CA TRP A 109 2.48 7.20 -0.88
C TRP A 109 1.32 6.89 0.09
N TYR A 110 0.23 7.65 0.05
CA TYR A 110 -0.93 7.46 0.91
C TYR A 110 -2.05 6.76 0.15
N GLU A 111 -2.42 5.54 0.58
CA GLU A 111 -3.49 4.73 -0.04
C GLU A 111 -3.39 4.64 -1.58
N ASN A 112 -2.16 4.65 -2.12
CA ASN A 112 -1.90 4.66 -3.56
C ASN A 112 -2.60 5.81 -4.32
N GLY A 113 -2.81 6.98 -3.68
CA GLY A 113 -3.52 8.14 -4.24
C GLY A 113 -4.96 7.84 -4.68
N GLY A 114 -5.58 6.80 -4.11
CA GLY A 114 -6.89 6.28 -4.52
C GLY A 114 -6.90 5.56 -5.87
N CYS A 115 -5.73 5.31 -6.47
CA CYS A 115 -5.60 4.55 -7.72
C CYS A 115 -5.77 3.05 -7.45
N TRP A 116 -6.52 2.36 -8.30
CA TRP A 116 -6.71 0.91 -8.16
C TRP A 116 -5.45 0.07 -8.44
N GLN A 117 -4.53 0.58 -9.27
CA GLN A 117 -3.32 -0.15 -9.65
C GLN A 117 -2.08 0.72 -9.49
N TYR A 118 -1.80 1.62 -10.43
CA TYR A 118 -0.58 2.43 -10.37
C TYR A 118 -0.90 3.90 -10.16
N CYS A 119 -0.10 4.55 -9.31
CA CYS A 119 -0.20 5.96 -9.00
C CYS A 119 1.13 6.64 -9.31
N ARG A 120 1.06 7.85 -9.86
CA ARG A 120 2.19 8.78 -10.02
C ARG A 120 1.77 10.17 -9.59
N ASP A 121 2.62 10.84 -8.81
CA ASP A 121 2.42 12.23 -8.43
C ASP A 121 2.59 13.12 -9.68
N GLY A 122 1.68 14.08 -9.86
CA GLY A 122 1.66 15.00 -10.99
C GLY A 122 2.56 16.21 -10.77
N ASP A 123 2.70 17.03 -11.81
CA ASP A 123 3.57 18.22 -11.79
C ASP A 123 3.06 19.35 -10.87
N SER A 124 1.82 19.25 -10.38
CA SER A 124 1.21 20.19 -9.44
C SER A 124 1.05 19.49 -8.10
N ALA A 125 1.41 20.17 -7.00
CA ALA A 125 1.12 19.69 -5.66
C ALA A 125 -0.36 19.29 -5.56
N PHE A 126 -0.64 18.13 -4.94
CA PHE A 126 -1.98 17.58 -4.74
C PHE A 126 -2.70 17.04 -5.99
N ARG A 127 -1.97 16.76 -7.08
CA ARG A 127 -2.52 16.04 -8.25
C ARG A 127 -1.87 14.67 -8.39
N VAL A 128 -2.67 13.62 -8.46
CA VAL A 128 -2.21 12.26 -8.77
C VAL A 128 -2.76 11.78 -10.11
N VAL A 129 -1.94 11.03 -10.84
CA VAL A 129 -2.28 10.42 -12.12
C VAL A 129 -2.29 8.91 -11.94
N CYS A 130 -3.46 8.30 -12.11
CA CYS A 130 -3.58 6.85 -12.08
C CYS A 130 -3.28 6.22 -13.44
N SER A 131 -2.72 5.01 -13.43
CA SER A 131 -2.51 4.18 -14.61
C SER A 131 -2.71 2.71 -14.26
N CYS A 132 -2.83 1.88 -15.29
CA CYS A 132 -3.21 0.48 -15.14
C CYS A 132 -2.14 -0.48 -15.65
N ALA A 133 -2.17 -1.71 -15.14
CA ALA A 133 -1.38 -2.85 -15.59
C ALA A 133 -1.60 -3.13 -17.07
N ARG A 134 -0.61 -3.79 -17.70
CA ARG A 134 -0.69 -4.17 -19.10
C ARG A 134 -2.01 -4.91 -19.38
N ASP A 135 -2.67 -4.50 -20.46
CA ASP A 135 -3.97 -4.99 -20.92
C ASP A 135 -5.15 -4.70 -19.95
N TYR A 136 -5.00 -3.73 -19.05
CA TYR A 136 -6.10 -3.01 -18.39
C TYR A 136 -6.24 -1.61 -18.99
N ALA A 137 -7.45 -1.05 -18.92
CA ALA A 137 -7.76 0.32 -19.29
C ALA A 137 -8.20 1.12 -18.05
N LEU A 138 -7.84 2.41 -18.03
CA LEU A 138 -8.28 3.34 -16.99
C LEU A 138 -9.74 3.71 -17.24
N HIS A 139 -10.56 3.59 -16.21
CA HIS A 139 -11.96 3.98 -16.24
C HIS A 139 -12.09 5.51 -16.38
N GLU A 140 -13.25 5.97 -16.83
CA GLU A 140 -13.57 7.40 -17.03
C GLU A 140 -13.48 8.26 -15.76
N ASP A 141 -13.44 7.65 -14.57
CA ASP A 141 -13.28 8.37 -13.31
C ASP A 141 -11.81 8.69 -12.99
N GLY A 142 -10.88 8.25 -13.84
CA GLY A 142 -9.45 8.49 -13.68
C GLY A 142 -8.82 7.73 -12.51
N LYS A 143 -9.50 6.78 -11.86
CA LYS A 143 -9.02 6.04 -10.68
C LYS A 143 -9.09 4.53 -10.83
N ARG A 144 -10.19 4.01 -11.39
CA ARG A 144 -10.43 2.56 -11.48
C ARG A 144 -9.73 1.96 -12.70
N CYS A 145 -9.28 0.73 -12.56
CA CYS A 145 -8.73 -0.06 -13.66
C CYS A 145 -9.66 -1.23 -13.98
N CYS A 146 -10.08 -1.33 -15.23
CA CYS A 146 -10.94 -2.41 -15.72
C CYS A 146 -10.33 -3.02 -16.97
N SER A 147 -10.82 -4.19 -17.38
CA SER A 147 -10.40 -4.73 -18.67
C SER A 147 -10.91 -3.83 -19.79
N PRO A 148 -10.18 -3.68 -20.91
CA PRO A 148 -10.59 -2.85 -22.05
C PRO A 148 -12.03 -3.14 -22.49
N HIS A 149 -12.46 -4.41 -22.46
CA HIS A 149 -13.82 -4.83 -22.81
C HIS A 149 -14.90 -4.47 -21.79
N LEU A 150 -14.55 -4.12 -20.55
CA LEU A 150 -15.50 -3.70 -19.51
C LEU A 150 -15.50 -2.19 -19.30
N CYS A 151 -14.39 -1.51 -19.58
CA CYS A 151 -14.36 -0.05 -19.53
C CYS A 151 -15.09 0.60 -20.73
N SER A 152 -15.34 -0.16 -21.80
CA SER A 152 -15.91 0.37 -23.06
C SER A 152 -17.41 0.12 -23.24
N VAL A 153 -18.12 -0.42 -22.24
CA VAL A 153 -19.55 -0.75 -22.34
C VAL A 153 -20.34 -0.04 -21.24
N PRO A 154 -21.30 0.83 -21.59
CA PRO A 154 -22.50 0.98 -20.76
C PRO A 154 -23.21 -0.38 -20.77
N PHE A 155 -23.48 -0.96 -19.60
CA PHE A 155 -24.22 -2.23 -19.45
C PHE A 155 -25.44 -2.33 -20.40
N PRO A 156 -25.82 -3.51 -20.97
CA PRO A 156 -25.73 -4.87 -20.40
C PRO A 156 -25.01 -5.92 -21.31
N PRO A 157 -24.94 -7.23 -20.98
CA PRO A 157 -23.82 -8.10 -21.34
C PRO A 157 -23.96 -8.78 -22.70
N ALA A 158 -22.94 -8.68 -23.54
CA ALA A 158 -22.69 -9.64 -24.61
C ALA A 158 -21.39 -10.39 -24.31
N VAL A 159 -21.50 -11.71 -24.18
CA VAL A 159 -20.39 -12.64 -24.00
C VAL A 159 -19.57 -12.64 -25.29
N PHE A 160 -18.44 -11.94 -25.31
CA PHE A 160 -17.45 -12.10 -26.39
C PHE A 160 -16.02 -12.15 -25.85
N ARG A 161 -15.26 -13.11 -26.40
CA ARG A 161 -13.90 -13.50 -26.01
C ARG A 161 -12.88 -12.44 -26.43
N ALA A 162 -12.29 -11.77 -25.45
CA ALA A 162 -11.13 -10.90 -25.59
C ALA A 162 -9.88 -11.66 -26.06
N GLN A 163 -9.34 -11.32 -27.23
CA GLN A 163 -8.00 -11.70 -27.65
C GLN A 163 -7.01 -10.63 -27.15
N GLY A 164 -6.44 -10.89 -25.97
CA GLY A 164 -5.58 -9.99 -25.21
C GLY A 164 -5.76 -10.29 -23.72
N ARG A 165 -5.01 -11.25 -23.18
CA ARG A 165 -5.22 -11.75 -21.82
C ARG A 165 -4.48 -10.85 -20.83
N ALA A 166 -5.25 -10.11 -20.04
CA ALA A 166 -4.73 -9.26 -18.99
C ALA A 166 -3.90 -10.00 -17.96
N CYS A 167 -2.87 -9.30 -17.47
CA CYS A 167 -2.02 -9.77 -16.41
C CYS A 167 -2.85 -10.17 -15.18
N SER A 168 -2.70 -11.44 -14.78
CA SER A 168 -3.31 -12.07 -13.61
C SER A 168 -4.78 -11.73 -13.29
N ARG A 169 -5.64 -11.66 -14.31
CA ARG A 169 -7.08 -11.42 -14.12
C ARG A 169 -7.81 -12.71 -13.78
N GLN A 170 -8.10 -12.96 -12.51
CA GLN A 170 -8.72 -14.23 -12.08
C GLN A 170 -9.80 -14.05 -11.03
N ARG A 171 -10.93 -14.75 -11.21
CA ARG A 171 -11.80 -15.16 -10.08
C ARG A 171 -11.23 -16.43 -9.47
N VAL A 172 -10.16 -16.31 -8.68
CA VAL A 172 -9.79 -17.41 -7.80
C VAL A 172 -10.86 -17.43 -6.71
N ARG A 173 -11.67 -18.50 -6.62
CA ARG A 173 -12.52 -18.71 -5.44
C ARG A 173 -11.58 -18.79 -4.24
N GLU A 174 -11.72 -17.85 -3.30
CA GLU A 174 -10.94 -17.80 -2.07
C GLU A 174 -11.15 -19.09 -1.27
N PRO A 175 -10.15 -19.98 -1.16
CA PRO A 175 -10.26 -21.11 -0.26
C PRO A 175 -9.97 -20.64 1.17
N GLY A 176 -10.45 -21.40 2.14
CA GLY A 176 -10.10 -21.21 3.56
C GLY A 176 -8.61 -21.40 3.86
N PRO A 177 -8.18 -21.29 5.13
CA PRO A 177 -6.77 -21.26 5.56
C PRO A 177 -5.98 -22.58 5.41
N ALA A 178 -6.48 -23.56 4.64
CA ALA A 178 -5.84 -24.87 4.50
C ALA A 178 -4.87 -24.93 3.31
N LEU A 179 -3.93 -25.87 3.36
CA LEU A 179 -3.21 -26.36 2.18
C LEU A 179 -4.24 -27.00 1.25
N VAL A 180 -4.49 -26.39 0.10
CA VAL A 180 -5.44 -26.89 -0.89
C VAL A 180 -4.67 -27.25 -2.15
N PRO A 181 -5.00 -28.37 -2.83
CA PRO A 181 -4.57 -28.55 -4.21
C PRO A 181 -4.85 -27.29 -5.01
N GLY A 182 -3.92 -26.91 -5.88
CA GLY A 182 -4.25 -26.02 -6.97
C GLY A 182 -5.51 -26.58 -7.63
N SER A 183 -6.61 -25.85 -7.63
CA SER A 183 -7.68 -26.18 -8.57
C SER A 183 -7.12 -26.03 -9.99
N ALA A 184 -7.88 -26.42 -11.02
CA ALA A 184 -7.60 -26.04 -12.41
C ALA A 184 -7.66 -24.52 -12.67
N SER A 185 -7.44 -23.70 -11.63
CA SER A 185 -7.30 -22.25 -11.71
C SER A 185 -5.85 -21.92 -12.05
N PRO A 186 -5.58 -21.02 -13.01
CA PRO A 186 -4.23 -20.59 -13.32
C PRO A 186 -3.54 -20.08 -12.06
N LEU A 187 -2.43 -20.67 -11.66
CA LEU A 187 -1.55 -20.07 -10.66
C LEU A 187 -0.37 -19.44 -11.41
N PRO A 188 0.19 -18.31 -10.93
CA PRO A 188 1.36 -17.67 -11.53
C PRO A 188 2.64 -18.47 -11.26
N GLN A 189 2.58 -19.79 -11.45
CA GLN A 189 3.61 -20.75 -11.11
C GLN A 189 4.37 -21.21 -12.35
N VAL A 190 5.69 -21.28 -12.21
CA VAL A 190 6.61 -21.88 -13.16
C VAL A 190 7.41 -22.96 -12.45
N LEU A 191 7.67 -24.09 -13.09
CA LEU A 191 8.54 -25.13 -12.58
C LEU A 191 9.89 -25.10 -13.33
N LEU A 192 10.98 -24.85 -12.60
CA LEU A 192 12.34 -24.90 -13.14
C LEU A 192 12.84 -26.34 -13.15
N ARG A 193 13.35 -26.79 -14.29
CA ARG A 193 13.82 -28.16 -14.50
C ARG A 193 15.27 -28.17 -14.98
N ASN A 194 16.03 -29.13 -14.46
CA ASN A 194 17.44 -29.30 -14.82
C ASN A 194 17.61 -30.16 -16.10
N SER A 195 18.86 -30.48 -16.45
CA SER A 195 19.21 -31.29 -17.63
C SER A 195 18.66 -32.73 -17.59
N ARG A 196 18.29 -33.25 -16.41
CA ARG A 196 17.67 -34.57 -16.23
C ARG A 196 16.14 -34.50 -16.18
N ASP A 197 15.55 -33.37 -16.55
CA ASP A 197 14.11 -33.10 -16.46
C ASP A 197 13.57 -33.24 -15.03
N VAL A 198 14.37 -32.96 -14.01
CA VAL A 198 13.93 -32.95 -12.60
C VAL A 198 13.58 -31.53 -12.19
N GLY A 199 12.35 -31.32 -11.72
CA GLY A 199 11.88 -30.06 -11.16
C GLY A 199 12.46 -29.81 -9.77
N PHE A 200 13.11 -28.66 -9.56
CA PHE A 200 13.83 -28.37 -8.31
C PHE A 200 13.47 -27.03 -7.66
N CYS A 201 13.01 -26.06 -8.44
CA CYS A 201 12.59 -24.74 -7.97
C CYS A 201 11.32 -24.27 -8.69
N GLY A 202 10.64 -23.31 -8.06
CA GLY A 202 9.57 -22.51 -8.63
C GLY A 202 10.05 -21.24 -9.34
N GLY A 203 9.11 -20.55 -9.95
CA GLY A 203 9.31 -19.27 -10.61
C GLY A 203 7.98 -18.59 -10.90
N SER A 204 8.05 -17.36 -11.37
CA SER A 204 6.90 -16.53 -11.75
C SER A 204 7.10 -15.98 -13.15
N LEU A 205 6.14 -16.19 -14.06
CA LEU A 205 6.18 -15.58 -15.39
C LEU A 205 5.84 -14.08 -15.26
N ILE A 206 6.76 -13.17 -15.54
CA ILE A 206 6.54 -11.70 -15.45
C ILE A 206 6.36 -11.04 -16.83
N GLY A 207 6.58 -11.81 -17.89
CA GLY A 207 6.35 -11.41 -19.28
C GLY A 207 6.36 -12.65 -20.18
N ARG A 208 6.14 -12.50 -21.49
CA ARG A 208 6.08 -13.65 -22.40
C ARG A 208 7.39 -14.43 -22.53
N ARG A 209 8.53 -13.82 -22.19
CA ARG A 209 9.87 -14.44 -22.27
C ARG A 209 10.68 -14.31 -20.99
N TRP A 210 10.07 -13.83 -19.90
CA TRP A 210 10.77 -13.48 -18.68
C TRP A 210 10.16 -14.21 -17.49
N VAL A 211 10.99 -14.94 -16.75
CA VAL A 211 10.64 -15.63 -15.51
C VAL A 211 11.48 -15.07 -14.38
N LEU A 212 10.84 -14.74 -13.26
CA LEU A 212 11.49 -14.35 -12.02
C LEU A 212 11.56 -15.56 -11.09
N THR A 213 12.69 -15.75 -10.41
CA THR A 213 12.93 -16.85 -9.47
C THR A 213 13.93 -16.40 -8.38
N ALA A 214 14.31 -17.30 -7.48
CA ALA A 214 15.34 -17.03 -6.48
C ALA A 214 16.74 -17.25 -7.06
N ALA A 215 17.74 -16.48 -6.62
CA ALA A 215 19.12 -16.61 -7.08
C ALA A 215 19.74 -17.94 -6.64
N HIS A 216 19.46 -18.38 -5.40
CA HIS A 216 20.01 -19.63 -4.85
C HIS A 216 19.59 -20.87 -5.65
N CYS A 217 18.49 -20.80 -6.41
CA CYS A 217 18.08 -21.86 -7.33
C CYS A 217 19.12 -22.10 -8.44
N LEU A 218 19.96 -21.12 -8.74
CA LEU A 218 20.96 -21.16 -9.81
C LEU A 218 22.37 -21.48 -9.29
N ASP A 219 22.59 -21.56 -7.96
CA ASP A 219 23.93 -21.74 -7.37
C ASP A 219 24.57 -23.07 -7.74
N LEU A 220 23.80 -24.15 -7.62
CA LEU A 220 24.30 -25.53 -7.77
C LEU A 220 23.76 -26.20 -9.03
N VAL A 221 22.68 -25.68 -9.60
CA VAL A 221 21.95 -26.31 -10.71
C VAL A 221 21.59 -25.25 -11.74
N SER A 222 22.04 -25.46 -12.98
CA SER A 222 21.60 -24.61 -14.09
C SER A 222 20.19 -25.02 -14.54
N PRO A 223 19.21 -24.10 -14.56
CA PRO A 223 17.88 -24.38 -15.09
C PRO A 223 17.96 -24.53 -16.61
N GLN A 224 17.63 -25.71 -17.12
CA GLN A 224 17.76 -25.99 -18.55
C GLN A 224 16.49 -25.61 -19.33
N HIS A 225 15.34 -25.79 -18.70
CA HIS A 225 14.07 -25.36 -19.22
C HIS A 225 13.09 -25.09 -18.08
N VAL A 226 12.02 -24.38 -18.41
CA VAL A 226 10.90 -24.12 -17.52
C VAL A 226 9.66 -24.83 -18.04
N THR A 227 8.80 -25.26 -17.13
CA THR A 227 7.46 -25.76 -17.44
C THR A 227 6.42 -24.75 -16.97
N LEU A 228 5.54 -24.34 -17.87
CA LEU A 228 4.45 -23.40 -17.64
C LEU A 228 3.11 -24.11 -17.76
N GLY A 229 2.16 -23.80 -16.86
CA GLY A 229 0.81 -24.37 -16.89
C GLY A 229 0.74 -25.83 -16.45
N ASP A 230 1.77 -26.31 -15.74
CA ASP A 230 1.86 -27.63 -15.12
C ASP A 230 1.05 -27.65 -13.81
N PHE A 231 0.36 -28.75 -13.54
CA PHE A 231 -0.30 -29.03 -12.27
C PHE A 231 0.20 -30.36 -11.68
N ASP A 232 0.33 -31.41 -12.49
CA ASP A 232 0.84 -32.74 -12.13
C ASP A 232 2.23 -32.99 -12.75
N LYS A 233 3.28 -32.93 -11.92
CA LYS A 233 4.68 -33.09 -12.36
C LYS A 233 4.99 -34.40 -13.09
N TYR A 234 4.14 -35.41 -12.95
CA TYR A 234 4.33 -36.74 -13.54
C TYR A 234 3.43 -37.02 -14.74
N GLN A 235 2.44 -36.16 -15.02
CA GLN A 235 1.56 -36.31 -16.17
C GLN A 235 1.54 -35.02 -16.98
N ARG A 236 2.11 -35.07 -18.18
CA ARG A 236 2.12 -33.93 -19.08
C ARG A 236 0.70 -33.51 -19.46
N GLU A 237 0.32 -32.28 -19.12
CA GLU A 237 -0.98 -31.74 -19.53
C GLU A 237 -0.97 -31.15 -20.94
N PHE A 238 -2.15 -31.15 -21.57
CA PHE A 238 -2.31 -30.69 -22.96
C PHE A 238 -1.87 -29.24 -23.19
N LYS A 239 -2.00 -28.37 -22.18
CA LYS A 239 -1.65 -26.94 -22.27
C LYS A 239 -0.32 -26.59 -21.59
N GLU A 240 0.40 -27.61 -21.11
CA GLU A 240 1.74 -27.48 -20.56
C GLU A 240 2.71 -27.02 -21.65
N GLN A 241 3.55 -26.04 -21.32
CA GLN A 241 4.59 -25.54 -22.22
C GLN A 241 5.95 -25.72 -21.57
N LYS A 242 6.82 -26.51 -22.22
CA LYS A 242 8.24 -26.62 -21.88
C LYS A 242 9.04 -25.68 -22.76
N ILE A 243 9.77 -24.73 -22.16
CA ILE A 243 10.53 -23.71 -22.89
C ILE A 243 11.95 -23.67 -22.33
N ALA A 244 12.96 -23.78 -23.20
CA ALA A 244 14.37 -23.73 -22.78
C ALA A 244 14.75 -22.34 -22.25
N VAL A 245 15.61 -22.32 -21.23
CA VAL A 245 16.22 -21.08 -20.73
C VAL A 245 17.38 -20.72 -21.66
N GLU A 246 17.36 -19.52 -22.22
CA GLU A 246 18.43 -19.02 -23.08
C GLU A 246 19.53 -18.37 -22.25
N ARG A 247 19.14 -17.53 -21.27
CA ARG A 247 20.07 -16.79 -20.40
C ARG A 247 19.48 -16.62 -19.01
N SER A 248 20.36 -16.43 -18.03
CA SER A 248 20.01 -16.15 -16.64
C SER A 248 20.86 -15.03 -16.07
N TRP A 249 20.25 -14.22 -15.20
CA TRP A 249 20.90 -13.15 -14.44
C TRP A 249 20.59 -13.32 -12.96
N THR A 250 21.62 -13.52 -12.15
CA THR A 250 21.52 -13.40 -10.70
C THR A 250 21.72 -11.94 -10.31
N HIS A 251 21.06 -11.50 -9.25
CA HIS A 251 21.25 -10.14 -8.75
C HIS A 251 22.73 -9.92 -8.37
N PRO A 252 23.38 -8.82 -8.78
CA PRO A 252 24.81 -8.60 -8.54
C PRO A 252 25.22 -8.57 -7.05
N HIS A 253 24.28 -8.20 -6.18
CA HIS A 253 24.48 -8.15 -4.73
C HIS A 253 23.88 -9.36 -4.00
N TYR A 254 23.58 -10.44 -4.72
CA TYR A 254 23.18 -11.69 -4.09
C TYR A 254 24.30 -12.22 -3.19
N ASN A 255 23.95 -12.60 -1.97
CA ASN A 255 24.86 -13.21 -1.01
C ASN A 255 24.27 -14.55 -0.54
N SER A 256 24.97 -15.64 -0.83
CA SER A 256 24.54 -17.02 -0.51
C SER A 256 24.56 -17.35 0.97
N ASP A 257 25.33 -16.61 1.79
CA ASP A 257 25.46 -16.88 3.22
C ASP A 257 24.23 -16.39 4.00
N ASN A 258 23.72 -15.22 3.63
CA ASN A 258 22.57 -14.57 4.29
C ASN A 258 21.32 -14.45 3.41
N TYR A 259 21.36 -14.91 2.16
CA TYR A 259 20.28 -14.86 1.17
C TYR A 259 19.81 -13.42 0.84
N ASN A 260 20.60 -12.40 1.16
CA ASN A 260 20.30 -11.05 0.72
C ASN A 260 20.41 -10.95 -0.80
N GLY A 261 19.51 -10.23 -1.45
CA GLY A 261 19.49 -10.17 -2.91
C GLY A 261 19.11 -11.48 -3.59
N ASP A 262 18.40 -12.40 -2.92
CA ASP A 262 18.03 -13.71 -3.46
C ASP A 262 16.92 -13.60 -4.53
N ILE A 263 17.30 -13.12 -5.70
CA ILE A 263 16.45 -12.91 -6.87
C ILE A 263 17.24 -13.12 -8.16
N ALA A 264 16.62 -13.77 -9.13
CA ALA A 264 17.18 -14.00 -10.45
C ALA A 264 16.12 -13.88 -11.55
N LEU A 265 16.59 -13.53 -12.75
CA LEU A 265 15.80 -13.45 -13.98
C LEU A 265 16.25 -14.53 -14.96
N LEU A 266 15.29 -15.19 -15.59
CA LEU A 266 15.51 -16.12 -16.68
C LEU A 266 14.87 -15.58 -17.96
N TYR A 267 15.64 -15.55 -19.04
CA TYR A 267 15.14 -15.25 -20.38
C TYR A 267 14.91 -16.54 -21.15
N LEU A 268 13.70 -16.67 -21.71
CA LEU A 268 13.25 -17.86 -22.40
C LEU A 268 13.58 -17.80 -23.90
N SER A 269 14.05 -18.91 -24.44
CA SER A 269 14.39 -19.09 -25.87
C SER A 269 13.24 -18.81 -26.83
N SER A 270 11.98 -18.97 -26.37
CA SER A 270 10.79 -18.64 -27.14
C SER A 270 9.72 -17.99 -26.27
N ALA A 271 8.82 -17.24 -26.91
CA ALA A 271 7.73 -16.58 -26.21
C ALA A 271 6.64 -17.59 -25.79
N ALA A 272 6.32 -17.61 -24.50
CA ALA A 272 5.19 -18.34 -23.96
C ALA A 272 3.88 -17.93 -24.66
N VAL A 273 3.08 -18.95 -24.98
CA VAL A 273 1.74 -18.81 -25.56
C VAL A 273 0.76 -18.64 -24.41
N LEU A 274 0.27 -17.42 -24.24
CA LEU A 274 -0.63 -17.10 -23.13
C LEU A 274 -1.98 -17.81 -23.28
N ASN A 275 -2.42 -18.50 -22.23
CA ASN A 275 -3.68 -19.24 -22.22
C ASN A 275 -4.34 -19.13 -20.84
N GLU A 276 -5.24 -20.06 -20.48
CA GLU A 276 -5.98 -20.00 -19.21
C GLU A 276 -5.22 -20.60 -18.03
N TYR A 277 -4.05 -21.18 -18.28
CA TYR A 277 -3.12 -21.75 -17.31
C TYR A 277 -1.76 -21.03 -17.34
N VAL A 278 -1.41 -20.42 -18.47
CA VAL A 278 -0.16 -19.66 -18.66
C VAL A 278 -0.47 -18.18 -18.78
N ILE A 279 -0.33 -17.45 -17.67
CA ILE A 279 -0.62 -16.01 -17.55
C ILE A 279 0.51 -15.34 -16.77
N PRO A 280 1.04 -14.19 -17.23
CA PRO A 280 2.03 -13.46 -16.46
C PRO A 280 1.43 -12.80 -15.21
N ILE A 281 2.22 -12.72 -14.14
CA ILE A 281 1.89 -12.04 -12.89
C ILE A 281 2.25 -10.57 -12.94
N CYS A 282 1.52 -9.73 -12.22
CA CYS A 282 1.72 -8.29 -12.27
C CYS A 282 2.76 -7.87 -11.25
N LEU A 283 3.66 -6.98 -11.67
CA LEU A 283 4.61 -6.37 -10.76
C LEU A 283 3.99 -5.09 -10.18
N PRO A 284 4.04 -4.89 -8.85
CA PRO A 284 3.50 -3.70 -8.22
C PRO A 284 4.43 -2.50 -8.43
N SER A 285 3.86 -1.29 -8.40
CA SER A 285 4.65 -0.06 -8.20
C SER A 285 5.17 0.00 -6.75
N PRO A 286 6.21 0.78 -6.43
CA PRO A 286 6.69 0.92 -5.05
C PRO A 286 5.59 1.30 -4.04
N ASN A 287 4.74 2.27 -4.41
CA ASN A 287 3.64 2.74 -3.57
C ASN A 287 2.56 1.66 -3.36
N LEU A 288 2.15 0.98 -4.44
CA LEU A 288 1.23 -0.14 -4.33
C LEU A 288 1.83 -1.28 -3.51
N ALA A 289 3.11 -1.59 -3.70
CA ALA A 289 3.78 -2.65 -2.96
C ALA A 289 3.81 -2.34 -1.45
N ALA A 290 4.06 -1.08 -1.06
CA ALA A 290 4.00 -0.67 0.34
C ALA A 290 2.61 -0.92 0.95
N LEU A 291 1.54 -0.49 0.26
CA LEU A 291 0.14 -0.73 0.67
C LEU A 291 -0.21 -2.22 0.78
N LEU A 292 0.31 -3.04 -0.14
CA LEU A 292 0.03 -4.47 -0.17
C LEU A 292 0.94 -5.29 0.76
N SER A 293 1.99 -4.69 1.34
CA SER A 293 2.94 -5.34 2.24
C SER A 293 2.65 -5.08 3.73
N GLU A 294 1.51 -4.48 4.05
CA GLU A 294 1.09 -4.23 5.43
C GLU A 294 0.96 -5.52 6.24
N GLU A 295 1.32 -5.44 7.52
CA GLU A 295 1.20 -6.57 8.45
C GLU A 295 -0.25 -7.07 8.52
N GLY A 296 -0.42 -8.39 8.56
CA GLY A 296 -1.73 -9.04 8.57
C GLY A 296 -2.38 -9.17 7.19
N ARG A 297 -1.87 -8.50 6.15
CA ARG A 297 -2.32 -8.75 4.77
C ARG A 297 -2.06 -10.20 4.40
N VAL A 298 -3.09 -10.88 3.91
CA VAL A 298 -3.01 -12.29 3.51
C VAL A 298 -2.62 -12.41 2.04
N GLY A 299 -1.49 -13.05 1.78
CA GLY A 299 -1.05 -13.46 0.45
C GLY A 299 -1.29 -14.94 0.19
N MET A 300 -1.03 -15.34 -1.05
CA MET A 300 -1.09 -16.71 -1.52
C MET A 300 0.29 -17.12 -2.04
N VAL A 301 0.82 -18.20 -1.48
CA VAL A 301 2.01 -18.89 -1.99
C VAL A 301 1.59 -20.15 -2.74
N SER A 302 2.31 -20.49 -3.81
CA SER A 302 2.09 -21.72 -4.56
C SER A 302 3.39 -22.43 -4.90
N GLY A 303 3.32 -23.76 -4.99
CA GLY A 303 4.44 -24.61 -5.40
C GLY A 303 4.27 -26.10 -5.15
N TRP A 304 5.29 -26.86 -5.51
CA TRP A 304 5.36 -28.33 -5.41
C TRP A 304 6.33 -28.79 -4.32
N GLY A 305 6.72 -27.88 -3.43
CA GLY A 305 7.63 -28.17 -2.34
C GLY A 305 7.10 -29.23 -1.39
N ALA A 306 7.99 -29.75 -0.56
CA ALA A 306 7.66 -30.75 0.43
C ALA A 306 6.69 -30.20 1.50
N THR A 307 5.91 -31.05 2.15
CA THR A 307 5.06 -30.60 3.28
C THR A 307 5.78 -30.57 4.62
N HIS A 308 7.02 -31.06 4.67
CA HIS A 308 7.85 -31.17 5.87
C HIS A 308 9.33 -31.27 5.48
N GLU A 309 10.23 -30.93 6.39
CA GLU A 309 11.67 -30.68 6.13
C GLU A 309 12.46 -31.84 5.49
N LYS A 310 12.02 -33.09 5.72
CA LYS A 310 12.59 -34.33 5.15
C LYS A 310 11.67 -35.01 4.13
N GLY A 311 10.59 -34.34 3.73
CA GLY A 311 9.60 -34.87 2.80
C GLY A 311 10.06 -34.82 1.35
N SER A 312 9.44 -35.64 0.51
CA SER A 312 9.58 -35.51 -0.94
C SER A 312 8.70 -34.37 -1.46
N THR A 313 9.12 -33.77 -2.58
CA THR A 313 8.32 -32.75 -3.27
C THR A 313 6.98 -33.34 -3.73
N LEU A 314 5.91 -32.57 -3.63
CA LEU A 314 4.56 -33.02 -3.94
C LEU A 314 4.34 -33.23 -5.44
N ARG A 315 3.52 -34.23 -5.82
CA ARG A 315 3.16 -34.49 -7.22
C ARG A 315 2.34 -33.34 -7.82
N PHE A 316 1.34 -32.89 -7.07
CA PHE A 316 0.40 -31.86 -7.50
C PHE A 316 0.80 -30.49 -6.97
N LEU A 317 0.53 -29.46 -7.76
CA LEU A 317 0.73 -28.07 -7.36
C LEU A 317 -0.19 -27.74 -6.18
N MET A 318 0.38 -27.15 -5.14
CA MET A 318 -0.36 -26.72 -3.95
C MET A 318 -0.38 -25.21 -3.83
N LYS A 319 -1.32 -24.72 -3.03
CA LYS A 319 -1.36 -23.31 -2.60
C LYS A 319 -1.71 -23.19 -1.12
N ALA A 320 -1.18 -22.16 -0.49
CA ALA A 320 -1.47 -21.81 0.89
C ALA A 320 -1.69 -20.31 1.04
N ARG A 321 -2.56 -19.92 1.97
CA ARG A 321 -2.79 -18.51 2.33
C ARG A 321 -2.00 -18.19 3.58
N LEU A 322 -1.14 -17.18 3.52
CA LEU A 322 -0.25 -16.82 4.62
C LEU A 322 -0.34 -15.31 4.88
N PRO A 323 -0.54 -14.89 6.14
CA PRO A 323 -0.49 -13.47 6.51
C PRO A 323 0.96 -12.99 6.52
N ILE A 324 1.18 -11.74 6.10
CA ILE A 324 2.44 -11.03 6.28
C ILE A 324 2.64 -10.74 7.76
N VAL A 325 3.86 -10.95 8.25
CA VAL A 325 4.25 -10.77 9.65
C VAL A 325 5.14 -9.54 9.77
N GLY A 326 4.94 -8.74 10.82
CA GLY A 326 5.78 -7.58 11.11
C GLY A 326 7.25 -7.96 11.30
N LEU A 327 8.16 -7.09 10.85
CA LEU A 327 9.60 -7.37 10.82
C LEU A 327 10.16 -7.71 12.21
N GLU A 328 9.76 -6.97 13.25
CA GLU A 328 10.22 -7.19 14.62
C GLU A 328 9.83 -8.60 15.12
N ARG A 329 8.55 -8.97 14.96
CA ARG A 329 8.05 -10.28 15.34
C ARG A 329 8.70 -11.40 14.55
N CYS A 330 8.96 -11.17 13.26
CA CYS A 330 9.69 -12.16 12.48
C CYS A 330 11.14 -12.30 12.96
N GLN A 331 11.85 -11.20 13.17
CA GLN A 331 13.25 -11.25 13.59
C GLN A 331 13.42 -11.95 14.95
N GLN A 332 12.49 -11.78 15.88
CA GLN A 332 12.49 -12.49 17.17
C GLN A 332 12.28 -14.00 17.02
N ALA A 333 11.57 -14.42 15.97
CA ALA A 333 11.30 -15.82 15.69
C ALA A 333 12.43 -16.50 14.91
N MET A 334 13.20 -15.78 14.09
CA MET A 334 14.21 -16.34 13.19
C MET A 334 15.61 -16.37 13.82
N ASP A 335 16.39 -17.41 13.52
CA ASP A 335 17.76 -17.57 14.04
C ASP A 335 18.77 -16.71 13.27
N ARG A 336 18.43 -16.35 12.03
CA ARG A 336 19.26 -15.52 11.13
C ARG A 336 18.72 -14.09 11.06
N LEU A 337 19.63 -13.16 10.77
CA LEU A 337 19.29 -11.74 10.59
C LEU A 337 18.53 -11.53 9.28
N LEU A 338 17.38 -10.85 9.36
CA LEU A 338 16.59 -10.40 8.23
C LEU A 338 17.11 -9.05 7.74
N THR A 339 17.11 -8.89 6.42
CA THR A 339 17.46 -7.62 5.76
C THR A 339 16.20 -6.88 5.30
N ASP A 340 16.31 -5.59 5.00
CA ASP A 340 15.20 -4.78 4.47
C ASP A 340 14.67 -5.29 3.11
N GLY A 341 15.50 -6.04 2.38
CA GLY A 341 15.16 -6.72 1.13
C GLY A 341 14.28 -7.96 1.32
N MET A 342 13.88 -8.29 2.54
CA MET A 342 13.11 -9.48 2.90
C MET A 342 11.81 -9.12 3.64
N PHE A 343 10.90 -10.08 3.69
CA PHE A 343 9.76 -10.07 4.60
C PHE A 343 9.36 -11.49 4.96
N CYS A 344 8.55 -11.63 5.99
CA CYS A 344 8.06 -12.93 6.44
C CYS A 344 6.57 -13.07 6.24
N ALA A 345 6.13 -14.29 5.96
CA ALA A 345 4.73 -14.64 5.94
C ALA A 345 4.53 -16.03 6.52
N GLY A 346 3.45 -16.19 7.29
CA GLY A 346 3.14 -17.46 7.95
C GLY A 346 2.31 -17.28 9.21
N HIS A 347 1.84 -18.40 9.76
CA HIS A 347 1.17 -18.42 11.06
C HIS A 347 2.16 -18.83 12.14
N SER A 348 1.95 -18.34 13.37
CA SER A 348 2.78 -18.72 14.52
C SER A 348 2.53 -20.14 15.01
N THR A 349 1.35 -20.70 14.72
CA THR A 349 1.02 -22.11 14.95
C THR A 349 1.48 -22.95 13.77
N PRO A 350 1.85 -24.22 13.97
CA PRO A 350 2.28 -25.12 12.89
C PRO A 350 1.12 -25.40 11.94
N THR A 351 0.97 -24.56 10.91
CA THR A 351 0.02 -24.71 9.79
C THR A 351 0.80 -24.87 8.49
N ALA A 352 0.12 -24.74 7.35
CA ALA A 352 0.78 -24.68 6.04
C ALA A 352 1.88 -23.59 6.02
N ASP A 353 3.02 -23.91 5.39
CA ASP A 353 4.17 -23.04 5.17
C ASP A 353 4.84 -23.43 3.84
N ALA A 354 5.61 -22.51 3.25
CA ALA A 354 6.43 -22.83 2.08
C ALA A 354 7.65 -23.67 2.50
N CYS A 355 8.09 -24.60 1.67
CA CYS A 355 9.17 -25.52 2.03
C CYS A 355 10.13 -25.80 0.86
N LYS A 356 11.10 -26.69 1.08
CA LYS A 356 12.04 -27.17 0.06
C LYS A 356 11.30 -27.58 -1.21
N GLY A 357 11.70 -26.99 -2.34
CA GLY A 357 11.08 -27.18 -3.65
C GLY A 357 10.04 -26.12 -4.04
N ASP A 358 9.65 -25.25 -3.10
CA ASP A 358 8.89 -24.02 -3.39
C ASP A 358 9.81 -22.83 -3.67
N SER A 359 11.11 -22.93 -3.38
CA SER A 359 12.13 -21.92 -3.64
C SER A 359 12.00 -21.29 -5.02
N GLY A 360 12.01 -19.96 -5.10
CA GLY A 360 11.77 -19.21 -6.33
C GLY A 360 10.29 -19.05 -6.71
N GLY A 361 9.39 -19.73 -6.01
CA GLY A 361 7.94 -19.63 -6.20
C GLY A 361 7.36 -18.26 -5.81
N PRO A 362 6.16 -17.94 -6.31
CA PRO A 362 5.50 -16.67 -6.08
C PRO A 362 4.85 -16.57 -4.70
N PHE A 363 4.98 -15.41 -4.07
CA PHE A 363 4.05 -14.91 -3.05
C PHE A 363 3.23 -13.77 -3.64
N THR A 364 1.92 -13.97 -3.75
CA THR A 364 1.01 -13.05 -4.44
C THR A 364 -0.08 -12.49 -3.55
N VAL A 365 -0.45 -11.23 -3.77
CA VAL A 365 -1.60 -10.60 -3.10
C VAL A 365 -2.58 -10.10 -4.14
N SER A 366 -3.86 -10.35 -3.88
CA SER A 366 -4.96 -9.85 -4.71
C SER A 366 -5.34 -8.44 -4.27
N HIS A 367 -5.42 -7.53 -5.24
CA HIS A 367 -5.92 -6.17 -5.05
C HIS A 367 -6.84 -5.80 -6.22
N TYR A 368 -8.09 -5.44 -5.92
CA TYR A 368 -9.13 -5.18 -6.91
C TYR A 368 -9.20 -6.23 -8.05
N ASN A 369 -9.23 -7.53 -7.70
CA ASN A 369 -9.25 -8.67 -8.63
C ASN A 369 -8.03 -8.82 -9.56
N THR A 370 -6.92 -8.16 -9.23
CA THR A 370 -5.63 -8.31 -9.90
C THR A 370 -4.64 -8.86 -8.90
N TRP A 371 -3.91 -9.91 -9.28
CA TRP A 371 -2.85 -10.43 -8.43
C TRP A 371 -1.51 -9.77 -8.75
N PHE A 372 -0.80 -9.37 -7.69
CA PHE A 372 0.52 -8.80 -7.76
C PHE A 372 1.54 -9.72 -7.11
N LEU A 373 2.73 -9.81 -7.69
CA LEU A 373 3.87 -10.52 -7.11
C LEU A 373 4.59 -9.61 -6.12
N LEU A 374 4.52 -9.96 -4.84
CA LEU A 374 5.13 -9.19 -3.76
C LEU A 374 6.40 -9.85 -3.25
N GLY A 375 6.43 -11.18 -3.26
CA GLY A 375 7.53 -11.95 -2.75
C GLY A 375 7.94 -13.12 -3.63
N ILE A 376 9.18 -13.55 -3.43
CA ILE A 376 9.74 -14.78 -3.98
C ILE A 376 10.12 -15.66 -2.80
N VAL A 377 9.68 -16.92 -2.79
CA VAL A 377 10.06 -17.89 -1.75
C VAL A 377 11.58 -18.03 -1.74
N SER A 378 12.22 -17.75 -0.60
CA SER A 378 13.67 -17.71 -0.49
C SER A 378 14.20 -18.77 0.48
N TRP A 379 13.98 -18.62 1.79
CA TRP A 379 14.47 -19.56 2.81
C TRP A 379 13.58 -19.60 4.06
N GLY A 380 13.91 -20.46 5.02
CA GLY A 380 13.26 -20.55 6.33
C GLY A 380 14.01 -21.48 7.28
N ASP A 381 13.77 -21.37 8.59
CA ASP A 381 14.40 -22.19 9.64
C ASP A 381 13.73 -23.58 9.76
N GLY A 382 13.68 -24.31 8.65
CA GLY A 382 12.83 -25.51 8.49
C GLY A 382 11.47 -25.16 7.89
N CYS A 383 10.57 -26.14 7.81
CA CYS A 383 9.26 -25.97 7.19
C CYS A 383 8.14 -26.19 8.21
N ALA A 384 7.19 -25.24 8.30
CA ALA A 384 6.01 -25.34 9.16
C ALA A 384 6.33 -25.60 10.65
N LYS A 385 7.49 -25.15 11.13
CA LYS A 385 7.86 -25.26 12.54
C LYS A 385 7.05 -24.28 13.37
N GLN A 386 6.58 -24.74 14.51
CA GLN A 386 5.87 -23.88 15.46
C GLN A 386 6.75 -22.69 15.84
N GLY A 387 6.19 -21.48 15.72
CA GLY A 387 6.88 -20.24 16.03
C GLY A 387 7.92 -19.78 15.01
N LYS A 388 8.03 -20.42 13.84
CA LYS A 388 8.90 -19.97 12.72
C LYS A 388 8.05 -19.51 11.53
N TYR A 389 8.64 -18.69 10.65
CA TYR A 389 7.97 -18.17 9.45
C TYR A 389 8.81 -18.44 8.20
N GLY A 390 8.14 -18.49 7.04
CA GLY A 390 8.82 -18.47 5.74
C GLY A 390 9.33 -17.07 5.42
N VAL A 391 10.53 -16.99 4.85
CA VAL A 391 11.19 -15.73 4.44
C VAL A 391 11.13 -15.59 2.92
N TYR A 392 10.76 -14.40 2.48
CA TYR A 392 10.51 -14.07 1.09
C TYR A 392 11.34 -12.86 0.68
N THR A 393 11.91 -12.89 -0.52
CA THR A 393 12.56 -11.72 -1.12
C THR A 393 11.51 -10.69 -1.51
N ARG A 394 11.65 -9.44 -1.04
CA ARG A 394 10.70 -8.35 -1.30
C ARG A 394 10.89 -7.79 -2.71
N VAL A 395 10.03 -8.16 -3.65
CA VAL A 395 10.16 -7.84 -5.08
C VAL A 395 10.22 -6.33 -5.35
N SER A 396 9.48 -5.51 -4.58
CA SER A 396 9.45 -4.05 -4.76
C SER A 396 10.81 -3.38 -4.67
N ASN A 397 11.72 -3.91 -3.85
CA ASN A 397 13.06 -3.35 -3.65
C ASN A 397 13.98 -3.59 -4.85
N TYR A 398 13.66 -4.59 -5.68
CA TYR A 398 14.45 -4.99 -6.85
C TYR A 398 13.82 -4.52 -8.17
N MET A 399 12.73 -3.74 -8.12
CA MET A 399 12.08 -3.22 -9.32
C MET A 399 13.01 -2.40 -10.24
N PRO A 400 13.94 -1.56 -9.73
CA PRO A 400 14.91 -0.87 -10.60
C PRO A 400 15.77 -1.86 -11.40
N TRP A 401 16.31 -2.89 -10.74
CA TRP A 401 17.13 -3.93 -11.38
C TRP A 401 16.32 -4.78 -12.35
N ILE A 402 15.08 -5.15 -12.00
CA ILE A 402 14.19 -5.90 -12.90
C ILE A 402 13.96 -5.11 -14.20
N LYS A 403 13.73 -3.79 -14.10
CA LYS A 403 13.55 -2.94 -15.28
C LYS A 403 14.82 -2.84 -16.12
N GLU A 404 15.96 -2.60 -15.47
CA GLU A 404 17.27 -2.49 -16.14
C GLU A 404 17.63 -3.74 -16.97
N VAL A 405 17.25 -4.93 -16.51
CA VAL A 405 17.55 -6.19 -17.22
C VAL A 405 16.51 -6.52 -18.30
N VAL A 406 15.25 -6.13 -18.10
CA VAL A 406 14.12 -6.50 -18.98
C VAL A 406 13.90 -5.52 -20.13
N GLU A 407 14.19 -4.24 -19.91
CA GLU A 407 14.09 -3.13 -20.88
C GLU A 407 15.42 -2.93 -21.60
#